data_AF-A0A1W9MFR8-F1
#
_entry.id   AF-A0A1W9MFR8-F1
#
_cell.length_a   1.000
_cell.length_b   1.000
_cell.length_c   1.000
_cell.angle_alpha   90.00
_cell.angle_beta   90.00
_cell.angle_gamma   90.00
#
_symmetry.space_group_name_H-M   'P 1'
#
loop_
_entity.id
_entity.type
_entity.pdbx_description
1 polymer ?
#
loop_
_entity_poly.entity_id
_entity_poly.type
_entity_poly.pdbx_seq_one_letter_code
_entity_poly.pdbx_strand_id
1 'polypeptide(L)'
;EALVRGYGGYACDPTSDGFKKCELKEEKFKKWELKEEKFNKALEFRKSIQKALDEQICPACQLFGCTGWSRRFRLEINNANDKNKGFEGSFDINIIELYPMNESQLLLLWQTFYIIGKYGTIGAKNMLKPSLSSPYCSDRGQVEVIWKESAFEKPNLEKHSVEKIIKENKNGINKENNSEWPNLKYFLFSPDESLRAEKFVELQNMSDFIKGDKGDMRAPPRANKFASFKNGKRFWGYTKADENMYKEVFKKLKDLGIKNVIKGEEVIKNEL
;
A
#
# COMPACT_ATOMS: atom_id res chain seq x y z
N GLU A 1 0.98 -3.38 0.20
CA GLU A 1 1.89 -3.63 -0.94
C GLU A 1 3.01 -2.61 -1.09
N ALA A 2 2.72 -1.31 -1.26
CA ALA A 2 3.75 -0.28 -1.46
C ALA A 2 4.83 -0.26 -0.37
N LEU A 3 4.41 -0.47 0.88
CA LEU A 3 5.29 -0.61 2.04
C LEU A 3 6.26 -1.80 1.91
N VAL A 4 5.77 -2.97 1.51
CA VAL A 4 6.60 -4.18 1.29
C VAL A 4 7.65 -3.93 0.20
N ARG A 5 7.25 -3.32 -0.93
CA ARG A 5 8.19 -2.91 -1.98
C ARG A 5 9.18 -1.85 -1.48
N GLY A 6 8.71 -0.97 -0.58
CA GLY A 6 9.51 0.04 0.11
C GLY A 6 10.64 -0.54 0.97
N TYR A 7 10.39 -1.64 1.67
CA TYR A 7 11.41 -2.39 2.40
C TYR A 7 12.36 -3.21 1.49
N GLY A 8 12.19 -3.13 0.17
CA GLY A 8 12.99 -3.87 -0.81
C GLY A 8 12.45 -5.27 -1.13
N GLY A 9 11.25 -5.60 -0.67
CA GLY A 9 10.59 -6.87 -0.95
C GLY A 9 9.89 -6.93 -2.30
N TYR A 10 9.27 -8.08 -2.55
CA TYR A 10 8.31 -8.25 -3.63
C TYR A 10 6.89 -8.16 -3.08
N ALA A 11 6.00 -7.47 -3.79
CA ALA A 11 4.57 -7.58 -3.59
C ALA A 11 3.88 -7.67 -4.94
N CYS A 12 3.02 -8.67 -5.12
CA CYS A 12 2.29 -8.87 -6.36
C CYS A 12 1.34 -7.70 -6.64
N ASP A 13 0.95 -7.56 -7.90
CA ASP A 13 -0.20 -6.74 -8.28
C ASP A 13 -1.44 -7.64 -8.30
N PRO A 14 -2.38 -7.49 -7.35
CA PRO A 14 -3.55 -8.35 -7.25
C PRO A 14 -4.54 -8.14 -8.40
N THR A 15 -4.40 -7.03 -9.16
CA THR A 15 -5.23 -6.68 -10.31
C THR A 15 -4.64 -7.16 -11.63
N SER A 16 -3.40 -7.64 -11.62
CA SER A 16 -2.74 -8.20 -12.79
C SER A 16 -3.19 -9.64 -13.07
N ASP A 17 -3.22 -10.00 -14.36
CA ASP A 17 -3.45 -11.38 -14.79
C ASP A 17 -2.16 -12.21 -14.74
N GLY A 18 -2.33 -13.53 -14.54
CA GLY A 18 -1.26 -14.51 -14.66
C GLY A 18 -0.17 -14.43 -13.59
N PHE A 19 1.09 -14.60 -14.00
CA PHE A 19 2.23 -14.85 -13.11
C PHE A 19 2.58 -13.70 -12.16
N LYS A 20 2.05 -12.49 -12.40
CA LYS A 20 2.30 -11.30 -11.59
C LYS A 20 1.42 -11.23 -10.33
N LYS A 21 0.35 -12.03 -10.26
CA LYS A 21 -0.49 -12.22 -9.08
C LYS A 21 0.07 -13.32 -8.18
N CYS A 22 -0.17 -13.21 -6.87
CA CYS A 22 0.08 -14.31 -5.94
C CYS A 22 -1.09 -15.28 -5.94
N GLU A 23 -0.76 -16.57 -6.04
CA GLU A 23 -1.68 -17.68 -5.93
C GLU A 23 -0.97 -18.79 -5.17
N LEU A 24 -1.58 -19.25 -4.08
CA LEU A 24 -1.08 -20.41 -3.36
C LEU A 24 -1.58 -21.67 -4.08
N LYS A 25 -0.77 -22.19 -5.00
CA LYS A 25 -1.11 -23.38 -5.77
C LYS A 25 -0.86 -24.64 -4.96
N GLU A 26 -1.92 -25.40 -4.71
CA GLU A 26 -1.83 -26.72 -4.08
C GLU A 26 -0.99 -27.71 -4.90
N GLU A 27 -0.73 -27.48 -6.19
CA GLU A 27 0.02 -28.41 -7.04
C GLU A 27 1.52 -28.45 -6.74
N LYS A 28 2.12 -27.38 -6.19
CA LYS A 28 3.44 -27.47 -5.54
C LYS A 28 3.41 -28.28 -4.23
N PHE A 29 2.21 -28.59 -3.74
CA PHE A 29 1.92 -29.47 -2.61
C PHE A 29 1.27 -30.82 -3.01
N LYS A 30 1.17 -31.16 -4.31
CA LYS A 30 0.66 -32.47 -4.76
C LYS A 30 1.81 -33.46 -4.98
N LYS A 31 2.33 -33.94 -3.85
CA LYS A 31 2.28 -35.38 -3.50
C LYS A 31 1.81 -35.43 -2.05
N TRP A 32 0.88 -36.34 -1.77
CA TRP A 32 0.17 -36.58 -0.49
C TRP A 32 -1.18 -35.85 -0.34
N GLU A 33 -2.22 -36.66 -0.48
CA GLU A 33 -3.64 -36.32 -0.39
C GLU A 33 -4.04 -35.80 1.00
N LEU A 34 -5.18 -35.12 0.97
CA LEU A 34 -5.96 -34.63 2.09
C LEU A 34 -6.24 -35.72 3.13
N LYS A 35 -5.90 -35.43 4.39
CA LYS A 35 -6.61 -35.79 5.64
C LYS A 35 -5.68 -35.42 6.79
N GLU A 36 -5.93 -34.31 7.48
CA GLU A 36 -5.41 -33.89 8.82
C GLU A 36 -3.90 -34.01 9.15
N GLU A 37 -3.06 -34.64 8.34
CA GLU A 37 -1.66 -34.97 8.58
C GLU A 37 -0.71 -33.88 8.06
N LYS A 38 -1.14 -33.03 7.12
CA LYS A 38 -0.24 -32.08 6.43
C LYS A 38 0.30 -30.96 7.32
N PHE A 39 -0.45 -30.57 8.36
CA PHE A 39 0.06 -29.65 9.39
C PHE A 39 1.16 -30.33 10.22
N ASN A 40 0.98 -31.61 10.56
CA ASN A 40 1.95 -32.40 11.31
C ASN A 40 3.18 -32.82 10.46
N LYS A 41 3.03 -33.05 9.15
CA LYS A 41 4.14 -33.36 8.22
C LYS A 41 5.01 -32.14 7.84
N ALA A 42 4.47 -30.92 7.91
CA ALA A 42 5.26 -29.70 7.77
C ALA A 42 6.26 -29.53 8.94
N LEU A 43 5.92 -30.04 10.13
CA LEU A 43 6.86 -30.18 11.25
C LEU A 43 7.92 -31.28 10.98
N GLU A 44 7.56 -32.36 10.28
CA GLU A 44 8.49 -33.47 9.96
C GLU A 44 9.51 -33.15 8.84
N PHE A 45 9.21 -32.26 7.89
CA PHE A 45 10.11 -31.94 6.76
C PHE A 45 11.06 -30.74 6.99
N ARG A 46 11.28 -30.34 8.25
CA ARG A 46 12.22 -29.29 8.71
C ARG A 46 12.12 -27.89 8.06
N LYS A 47 11.19 -27.62 7.14
CA LYS A 47 10.84 -26.26 6.69
C LYS A 47 9.59 -25.82 7.44
N SER A 48 9.65 -24.66 8.11
CA SER A 48 8.48 -24.08 8.75
C SER A 48 7.39 -23.76 7.72
N ILE A 49 6.12 -23.77 8.15
CA ILE A 49 4.98 -23.29 7.36
C ILE A 49 5.27 -21.92 6.75
N GLN A 50 5.91 -21.04 7.53
CA GLN A 50 6.31 -19.71 7.10
C GLN A 50 7.22 -19.73 5.87
N LYS A 51 8.26 -20.59 5.87
CA LYS A 51 9.16 -20.71 4.73
C LYS A 51 8.45 -21.16 3.45
N ALA A 52 7.48 -22.06 3.57
CA ALA A 52 6.69 -22.52 2.42
C ALA A 52 5.77 -21.43 1.86
N LEU A 53 5.25 -20.55 2.72
CA LEU A 53 4.50 -19.35 2.30
C LEU A 53 5.41 -18.34 1.63
N ASP A 54 6.62 -18.13 2.17
CA ASP A 54 7.59 -17.16 1.67
C ASP A 54 8.10 -17.48 0.26
N GLU A 55 8.11 -18.76 -0.12
CA GLU A 55 8.48 -19.22 -1.46
C GLU A 55 7.35 -19.04 -2.51
N GLN A 56 6.15 -18.59 -2.13
CA GLN A 56 4.97 -18.60 -3.02
C GLN A 56 4.16 -17.31 -3.02
N ILE A 57 3.97 -16.69 -1.86
CA ILE A 57 3.11 -15.52 -1.72
C ILE A 57 3.81 -14.39 -0.98
N CYS A 58 3.58 -13.16 -1.44
CA CYS A 58 4.19 -11.98 -0.86
C CYS A 58 3.63 -11.69 0.54
N PRO A 59 4.35 -10.90 1.38
CA PRO A 59 3.90 -10.58 2.74
C PRO A 59 2.53 -9.90 2.79
N ALA A 60 2.19 -9.12 1.76
CA ALA A 60 0.86 -8.51 1.66
C ALA A 60 -0.24 -9.56 1.51
N CYS A 61 -0.07 -10.57 0.64
CA CYS A 61 -1.02 -11.66 0.49
C CYS A 61 -1.06 -12.58 1.71
N GLN A 62 0.06 -12.75 2.43
CA GLN A 62 0.05 -13.52 3.68
C GLN A 62 -0.86 -12.90 4.74
N LEU A 63 -0.99 -11.57 4.78
CA LEU A 63 -1.87 -10.81 5.68
C LEU A 63 -3.32 -10.71 5.15
N PHE A 64 -3.46 -10.18 3.93
CA PHE A 64 -4.76 -9.78 3.36
C PHE A 64 -5.46 -10.89 2.56
N GLY A 65 -4.80 -12.03 2.33
CA GLY A 65 -5.30 -13.14 1.53
C GLY A 65 -4.98 -13.02 0.03
N CYS A 66 -5.09 -14.14 -0.67
CA CYS A 66 -5.07 -14.23 -2.13
C CYS A 66 -5.76 -15.52 -2.58
N THR A 67 -5.77 -15.81 -3.89
CA THR A 67 -6.27 -17.11 -4.37
C THR A 67 -5.50 -18.25 -3.69
N GLY A 68 -6.24 -19.18 -3.08
CA GLY A 68 -5.67 -20.31 -2.32
C GLY A 68 -5.19 -20.00 -0.90
N TRP A 69 -5.29 -18.76 -0.42
CA TRP A 69 -4.86 -18.39 0.94
C TRP A 69 -5.85 -17.43 1.62
N SER A 70 -6.36 -17.81 2.79
CA SER A 70 -7.26 -16.98 3.57
C SER A 70 -6.52 -15.82 4.23
N ARG A 71 -7.22 -14.68 4.36
CA ARG A 71 -6.74 -13.53 5.14
C ARG A 71 -6.54 -13.91 6.61
N ARG A 72 -5.57 -13.28 7.28
CA ARG A 72 -5.27 -13.50 8.70
C ARG A 72 -6.24 -12.79 9.65
N PHE A 73 -6.87 -11.71 9.19
CA PHE A 73 -7.79 -10.91 9.99
C PHE A 73 -8.99 -10.43 9.16
N ARG A 74 -10.07 -10.08 9.86
CA ARG A 74 -11.22 -9.37 9.33
C ARG A 74 -11.20 -7.93 9.84
N LEU A 75 -11.40 -6.98 8.94
CA LEU A 75 -11.73 -5.60 9.29
C LEU A 75 -13.24 -5.47 9.43
N GLU A 76 -13.68 -4.99 10.58
CA GLU A 76 -15.07 -4.57 10.81
C GLU A 76 -15.10 -3.08 11.06
N ILE A 77 -16.09 -2.41 10.48
CA ILE A 77 -16.29 -0.97 10.63
C ILE A 77 -17.52 -0.78 11.49
N ASN A 78 -17.35 -0.16 12.66
CA ASN A 78 -18.44 0.29 13.51
C ASN A 78 -18.67 1.78 13.33
N ASN A 79 -19.85 2.26 13.73
CA ASN A 79 -20.17 3.69 13.76
C ASN A 79 -20.09 4.40 12.39
N ALA A 80 -20.14 3.65 11.29
CA ALA A 80 -20.31 4.18 9.95
C ALA A 80 -21.81 4.26 9.58
N ASN A 81 -22.24 5.43 9.10
CA ASN A 81 -23.61 5.65 8.61
C ASN A 81 -23.89 4.92 7.28
N ASP A 82 -25.08 5.14 6.73
CA ASP A 82 -25.58 4.60 5.45
C ASP A 82 -24.49 4.40 4.38
N LYS A 83 -24.29 3.15 3.97
CA LYS A 83 -23.29 2.72 2.99
C LYS A 83 -23.45 3.37 1.61
N ASN A 84 -24.60 3.96 1.32
CA ASN A 84 -24.91 4.61 0.05
C ASN A 84 -24.63 6.13 0.05
N LYS A 85 -24.17 6.69 1.18
CA LYS A 85 -23.86 8.12 1.31
C LYS A 85 -22.38 8.33 1.64
N GLY A 86 -21.89 9.54 1.35
CA GLY A 86 -20.59 9.97 1.87
C GLY A 86 -20.62 10.01 3.39
N PHE A 87 -19.47 9.72 4.01
CA PHE A 87 -19.32 9.72 5.46
C PHE A 87 -18.38 10.86 5.90
N GLU A 88 -18.79 11.59 6.93
CA GLU A 88 -17.99 12.60 7.63
C GLU A 88 -18.21 12.39 9.13
N GLY A 89 -17.11 12.28 9.89
CA GLY A 89 -17.13 11.94 11.31
C GLY A 89 -16.07 10.90 11.67
N SER A 90 -16.23 10.30 12.84
CA SER A 90 -15.37 9.22 13.35
C SER A 90 -16.04 7.87 13.18
N PHE A 91 -15.25 6.86 12.82
CA PHE A 91 -15.68 5.46 12.75
C PHE A 91 -14.57 4.59 13.31
N ASP A 92 -14.94 3.41 13.81
CA ASP A 92 -13.99 2.50 14.43
C ASP A 92 -13.64 1.39 13.46
N ILE A 93 -12.36 1.02 13.43
CA ILE A 93 -11.87 -0.14 12.70
C ILE A 93 -11.50 -1.21 13.72
N ASN A 94 -12.30 -2.27 13.78
CA ASN A 94 -11.97 -3.44 14.58
C ASN A 94 -11.21 -4.45 13.73
N ILE A 95 -10.07 -4.90 14.26
CA ILE A 95 -9.28 -5.96 13.66
C ILE A 95 -9.58 -7.26 14.41
N ILE A 96 -10.38 -8.12 13.79
CA ILE A 96 -10.66 -9.45 14.32
C ILE A 96 -9.62 -10.40 13.76
N GLU A 97 -8.71 -10.86 14.61
CA GLU A 97 -7.76 -11.90 14.26
C GLU A 97 -8.51 -13.22 13.99
N LEU A 98 -8.35 -13.76 12.78
CA LEU A 98 -8.91 -15.05 12.38
C LEU A 98 -7.87 -16.16 12.54
N TYR A 99 -6.60 -15.82 12.35
CA TYR A 99 -5.45 -16.68 12.52
C TYR A 99 -4.30 -15.87 13.12
N PRO A 100 -3.47 -16.45 14.01
CA PRO A 100 -2.36 -15.75 14.65
C PRO A 100 -1.47 -15.01 13.64
N MET A 101 -1.20 -13.74 13.94
CA MET A 101 -0.26 -12.87 13.25
C MET A 101 1.02 -12.73 14.06
N ASN A 102 2.17 -12.86 13.41
CA ASN A 102 3.45 -12.61 14.06
C ASN A 102 3.75 -11.10 14.17
N GLU A 103 4.76 -10.74 14.95
CA GLU A 103 5.13 -9.34 15.19
C GLU A 103 5.43 -8.56 13.91
N SER A 104 6.10 -9.19 12.93
CA SER A 104 6.39 -8.53 11.65
C SER A 104 5.12 -8.22 10.84
N GLN A 105 4.14 -9.11 10.89
CA GLN A 105 2.83 -8.94 10.25
C GLN A 105 2.02 -7.83 10.93
N LEU A 106 1.98 -7.84 12.27
CA LEU A 106 1.35 -6.79 13.07
C LEU A 106 2.01 -5.42 12.82
N LEU A 107 3.34 -5.38 12.72
CA LEU A 107 4.06 -4.14 12.47
C LEU A 107 3.77 -3.59 11.08
N LEU A 108 3.75 -4.44 10.04
CA LEU A 108 3.36 -4.02 8.69
C LEU A 108 1.92 -3.49 8.64
N LEU A 109 1.00 -4.09 9.41
CA LEU A 109 -0.37 -3.62 9.53
C LEU A 109 -0.44 -2.27 10.25
N TRP A 110 0.27 -2.12 11.37
CA TRP A 110 0.40 -0.86 12.10
C TRP A 110 0.93 0.27 11.20
N GLN A 111 2.04 0.02 10.52
CA GLN A 111 2.69 0.97 9.62
C GLN A 111 1.77 1.36 8.45
N THR A 112 0.94 0.43 7.97
CA THR A 112 -0.06 0.72 6.93
C THR A 112 -1.06 1.77 7.41
N PHE A 113 -1.64 1.62 8.61
CA PHE A 113 -2.55 2.62 9.17
C PHE A 113 -1.85 3.93 9.50
N TYR A 114 -0.62 3.88 10.02
CA TYR A 114 0.20 5.06 10.27
C TYR A 114 0.37 5.91 9.00
N ILE A 115 0.79 5.28 7.88
CA ILE A 115 0.97 5.96 6.60
C ILE A 115 -0.36 6.51 6.08
N ILE A 116 -1.44 5.73 6.16
CA ILE A 116 -2.77 6.17 5.70
C ILE A 116 -3.23 7.42 6.46
N GLY A 117 -3.17 7.38 7.80
CA GLY A 117 -3.62 8.49 8.64
C GLY A 117 -2.77 9.74 8.49
N LYS A 118 -1.45 9.59 8.47
CA LYS A 118 -0.53 10.73 8.43
C LYS A 118 -0.37 11.32 7.02
N TYR A 119 -0.27 10.47 6.01
CA TYR A 119 0.14 10.87 4.66
C TYR A 119 -0.88 10.57 3.57
N GLY A 120 -1.60 9.46 3.69
CA GLY A 120 -2.46 8.93 2.65
C GLY A 120 -3.89 9.46 2.68
N THR A 121 -4.77 8.75 1.99
CA THR A 121 -6.23 8.90 2.04
C THR A 121 -6.90 7.56 1.77
N ILE A 122 -8.18 7.42 2.11
CA ILE A 122 -8.99 6.22 1.87
C ILE A 122 -10.24 6.53 1.04
N GLY A 123 -10.85 5.49 0.47
CA GLY A 123 -12.11 5.61 -0.25
C GLY A 123 -11.99 6.11 -1.69
N ALA A 124 -13.14 6.18 -2.36
CA ALA A 124 -13.20 6.53 -3.77
C ALA A 124 -13.05 8.04 -4.00
N LYS A 125 -12.64 8.42 -5.20
CA LYS A 125 -12.56 9.82 -5.66
C LYS A 125 -11.58 10.70 -4.88
N ASN A 126 -10.74 10.14 -4.01
CA ASN A 126 -9.65 10.84 -3.33
C ASN A 126 -8.57 11.37 -4.32
N MET A 127 -8.49 10.78 -5.51
CA MET A 127 -7.65 11.19 -6.64
C MET A 127 -8.37 12.04 -7.68
N LEU A 128 -9.64 12.43 -7.45
CA LEU A 128 -10.28 13.46 -8.27
C LEU A 128 -9.73 14.82 -7.83
N LYS A 129 -9.29 15.61 -8.80
CA LYS A 129 -8.50 16.82 -8.58
C LYS A 129 -9.16 17.99 -9.31
N PRO A 130 -8.83 19.23 -8.94
CA PRO A 130 -9.36 20.39 -9.62
C PRO A 130 -8.89 20.35 -11.07
N SER A 131 -9.78 20.67 -12.00
CA SER A 131 -9.38 21.05 -13.35
C SER A 131 -9.63 22.54 -13.52
N LEU A 132 -9.03 23.14 -14.54
CA LEU A 132 -9.34 24.52 -14.92
C LEU A 132 -10.84 24.72 -15.19
N SER A 133 -11.52 23.65 -15.61
CA SER A 133 -12.94 23.62 -15.98
C SER A 133 -13.89 23.13 -14.88
N SER A 134 -13.38 22.63 -13.74
CA SER A 134 -14.21 22.08 -12.67
C SER A 134 -13.59 22.43 -11.32
N PRO A 135 -14.31 23.17 -10.45
CA PRO A 135 -13.82 23.48 -9.12
C PRO A 135 -13.51 22.19 -8.36
N TYR A 136 -12.60 22.26 -7.38
CA TYR A 136 -12.18 21.14 -6.53
C TYR A 136 -13.35 20.19 -6.30
N CYS A 137 -13.19 18.93 -6.72
CA CYS A 137 -13.97 17.86 -6.11
C CYS A 137 -13.71 17.97 -4.60
N SER A 138 -14.76 18.03 -3.79
CA SER A 138 -14.66 18.07 -2.33
C SER A 138 -13.51 17.18 -1.83
N ASP A 139 -12.65 17.70 -0.95
CA ASP A 139 -11.52 16.95 -0.42
C ASP A 139 -12.03 15.70 0.33
N ARG A 140 -11.90 14.54 -0.30
CA ARG A 140 -12.46 13.27 0.17
C ARG A 140 -11.36 12.31 0.58
N GLY A 141 -11.67 11.51 1.60
CA GLY A 141 -10.82 10.40 2.00
C GLY A 141 -9.66 10.79 2.92
N GLN A 142 -9.53 12.07 3.28
CA GLN A 142 -8.63 12.47 4.36
C GLN A 142 -9.15 11.87 5.66
N VAL A 143 -8.27 11.20 6.38
CA VAL A 143 -8.53 10.58 7.67
C VAL A 143 -7.34 10.81 8.58
N GLU A 144 -7.59 10.83 9.87
CA GLU A 144 -6.60 10.74 10.94
C GLU A 144 -6.81 9.40 11.65
N VAL A 145 -5.73 8.81 12.16
CA VAL A 145 -5.79 7.56 12.94
C VAL A 145 -5.51 7.89 14.40
N ILE A 146 -6.49 7.61 15.26
CA ILE A 146 -6.41 7.85 16.70
C ILE A 146 -6.03 6.53 17.39
N TRP A 147 -4.79 6.43 17.85
CA TRP A 147 -4.26 5.20 18.44
C TRP A 147 -4.65 4.95 19.89
N LYS A 148 -5.21 5.95 20.60
CA LYS A 148 -5.59 5.84 22.02
C LYS A 148 -6.62 4.74 22.28
N GLU A 149 -7.36 4.33 21.25
CA GLU A 149 -8.40 3.30 21.30
C GLU A 149 -8.01 2.05 20.47
N SER A 150 -6.72 1.84 20.20
CA SER A 150 -6.25 0.75 19.33
C SER A 150 -6.35 -0.62 20.00
N ALA A 151 -6.72 -1.63 19.21
CA ALA A 151 -6.73 -3.04 19.65
C ALA A 151 -5.32 -3.65 19.78
N PHE A 152 -4.29 -2.98 19.24
CA PHE A 152 -2.89 -3.41 19.32
C PHE A 152 -1.94 -2.22 19.26
N GLU A 153 -0.83 -2.32 19.99
CA GLU A 153 0.25 -1.34 19.99
C GLU A 153 1.21 -1.57 18.82
N LYS A 154 2.08 -0.59 18.55
CA LYS A 154 3.19 -0.75 17.60
C LYS A 154 4.12 -1.85 18.14
N PRO A 155 4.31 -2.97 17.43
CA PRO A 155 5.27 -3.99 17.87
C PRO A 155 6.69 -3.42 17.98
N ASN A 156 7.41 -3.78 19.03
CA ASN A 156 8.79 -3.38 19.24
C ASN A 156 9.75 -4.30 18.47
N LEU A 157 9.72 -4.20 17.14
CA LEU A 157 10.59 -4.98 16.27
C LEU A 157 11.59 -4.05 15.58
N GLU A 158 12.86 -4.43 15.60
CA GLU A 158 13.88 -3.68 14.88
C GLU A 158 13.60 -3.67 13.39
N LYS A 159 13.71 -2.49 12.78
CA LYS A 159 13.54 -2.31 11.34
C LYS A 159 14.37 -3.28 10.51
N HIS A 160 15.63 -3.53 10.91
CA HIS A 160 16.52 -4.43 10.19
C HIS A 160 15.97 -5.86 10.12
N SER A 161 15.29 -6.32 11.18
CA SER A 161 14.62 -7.62 11.23
C SER A 161 13.49 -7.70 10.21
N VAL A 162 12.65 -6.65 10.11
CA VAL A 162 11.57 -6.58 9.10
C VAL A 162 12.14 -6.59 7.69
N GLU A 163 13.17 -5.78 7.42
CA GLU A 163 13.83 -5.74 6.12
C GLU A 163 14.40 -7.11 5.73
N LYS A 164 15.03 -7.80 6.69
CA LYS A 164 15.59 -9.14 6.48
C LYS A 164 14.50 -10.13 6.09
N ILE A 165 13.40 -10.22 6.86
CA ILE A 165 12.27 -11.11 6.58
C ILE A 165 11.69 -10.83 5.19
N ILE A 166 11.50 -9.55 4.85
CA ILE A 166 10.94 -9.15 3.57
C ILE A 166 11.88 -9.48 2.40
N LYS A 167 13.19 -9.31 2.56
CA LYS A 167 14.20 -9.67 1.55
C LYS A 167 14.29 -11.19 1.38
N GLU A 168 14.24 -11.95 2.47
CA GLU A 168 14.21 -13.42 2.43
C GLU A 168 12.97 -13.93 1.69
N ASN A 169 11.80 -13.36 1.94
CA ASN A 169 10.58 -13.64 1.16
C ASN A 169 10.77 -13.32 -0.34
N LYS A 170 11.34 -12.15 -0.68
CA LYS A 170 11.62 -11.80 -2.08
C LYS A 170 12.53 -12.83 -2.75
N ASN A 171 13.58 -13.27 -2.07
CA ASN A 171 14.52 -14.26 -2.59
C ASN A 171 13.84 -15.62 -2.78
N GLY A 172 12.95 -16.01 -1.86
CA GLY A 172 12.18 -17.25 -1.94
C GLY A 172 11.18 -17.26 -3.10
N ILE A 173 10.42 -16.17 -3.29
CA ILE A 173 9.41 -16.09 -4.33
C ILE A 173 10.01 -15.94 -5.74
N ASN A 174 11.24 -15.42 -5.83
CA ASN A 174 11.99 -15.21 -7.07
C ASN A 174 11.18 -14.48 -8.17
N LYS A 175 10.55 -13.36 -7.78
CA LYS A 175 9.80 -12.47 -8.68
C LYS A 175 10.28 -11.04 -8.54
N GLU A 176 10.18 -10.30 -9.63
CA GLU A 176 10.55 -8.88 -9.68
C GLU A 176 9.32 -7.96 -9.70
N ASN A 177 9.49 -6.78 -9.09
CA ASN A 177 8.46 -5.75 -9.14
C ASN A 177 8.51 -5.02 -10.49
N ASN A 178 7.35 -4.63 -10.99
CA ASN A 178 7.29 -3.67 -12.09
C ASN A 178 7.64 -2.26 -11.58
N SER A 179 8.36 -1.47 -12.36
CA SER A 179 8.76 -0.11 -11.99
C SER A 179 7.60 0.87 -11.87
N GLU A 180 6.45 0.59 -12.51
CA GLU A 180 5.23 1.39 -12.40
C GLU A 180 4.40 1.06 -11.16
N TRP A 181 4.69 -0.06 -10.47
CA TRP A 181 3.95 -0.41 -9.26
C TRP A 181 4.31 0.53 -8.11
N PRO A 182 3.32 0.93 -7.28
CA PRO A 182 3.58 1.77 -6.13
C PRO A 182 4.63 1.14 -5.22
N ASN A 183 5.71 1.86 -4.97
CA ASN A 183 6.79 1.48 -4.08
C ASN A 183 7.06 2.67 -3.16
N LEU A 184 6.91 2.47 -1.84
CA LEU A 184 6.96 3.54 -0.86
C LEU A 184 8.27 4.37 -0.92
N LYS A 185 9.40 3.80 -1.37
CA LYS A 185 10.64 4.61 -1.57
C LYS A 185 10.46 5.77 -2.54
N TYR A 186 9.61 5.60 -3.56
CA TYR A 186 9.36 6.57 -4.62
C TYR A 186 8.13 7.44 -4.35
N PHE A 187 7.62 7.42 -3.11
CA PHE A 187 6.57 8.34 -2.69
C PHE A 187 7.16 9.70 -2.29
N LEU A 188 6.35 10.73 -2.51
CA LEU A 188 6.61 12.10 -2.09
C LEU A 188 5.39 12.59 -1.34
N PHE A 189 5.61 13.10 -0.14
CA PHE A 189 4.57 13.54 0.78
C PHE A 189 4.77 15.01 1.15
N SER A 190 3.69 15.74 1.37
CA SER A 190 3.70 16.99 2.15
C SER A 190 2.38 17.07 2.92
N PRO A 191 2.40 16.72 4.23
CA PRO A 191 1.17 16.54 5.02
C PRO A 191 0.49 17.85 5.39
N ASP A 192 1.15 19.01 5.18
CA ASP A 192 0.68 20.34 5.55
C ASP A 192 0.61 21.32 4.37
N GLU A 193 0.82 20.83 3.14
CA GLU A 193 0.78 21.66 1.94
C GLU A 193 -0.10 21.05 0.85
N SER A 194 -0.47 21.89 -0.12
CA SER A 194 -1.27 21.47 -1.28
C SER A 194 -0.94 22.33 -2.50
N LEU A 195 -1.15 21.75 -3.67
CA LEU A 195 -1.11 22.47 -4.95
C LEU A 195 -2.50 22.94 -5.34
N ARG A 196 -2.59 24.20 -5.78
CA ARG A 196 -3.76 24.75 -6.50
C ARG A 196 -3.94 24.08 -7.86
N ALA A 197 -5.12 24.25 -8.45
CA ALA A 197 -5.53 23.64 -9.72
C ALA A 197 -4.49 23.80 -10.83
N GLU A 198 -4.05 25.04 -11.08
CA GLU A 198 -3.16 25.39 -12.19
C GLU A 198 -1.81 24.68 -12.06
N LYS A 199 -1.24 24.74 -10.86
CA LYS A 199 0.04 24.11 -10.53
C LYS A 199 -0.04 22.58 -10.49
N PHE A 200 -1.18 22.04 -10.07
CA PHE A 200 -1.40 20.60 -10.09
C PHE A 200 -1.49 20.06 -11.52
N VAL A 201 -2.16 20.79 -12.43
CA VAL A 201 -2.18 20.46 -13.86
C VAL A 201 -0.77 20.51 -14.47
N GLU A 202 0.04 21.49 -14.06
CA GLU A 202 1.44 21.57 -14.47
C GLU A 202 2.25 20.34 -14.03
N LEU A 203 2.06 19.85 -12.79
CA LEU A 203 2.64 18.59 -12.33
C LEU A 203 2.17 17.40 -13.17
N GLN A 204 0.87 17.30 -13.45
CA GLN A 204 0.31 16.20 -14.23
C GLN A 204 0.92 16.12 -15.64
N ASN A 205 1.11 17.27 -16.29
CA ASN A 205 1.62 17.32 -17.65
C ASN A 205 3.13 17.02 -17.77
N MET A 206 3.82 16.72 -16.66
CA MET A 206 5.21 16.24 -16.72
C MET A 206 5.34 14.89 -17.44
N SER A 207 4.37 13.99 -17.31
CA SER A 207 4.36 12.71 -18.04
C SER A 207 2.99 12.05 -18.03
N ASP A 208 2.72 11.21 -19.02
CA ASP A 208 1.49 10.41 -19.11
C ASP A 208 1.33 9.46 -17.91
N PHE A 209 2.44 8.99 -17.32
CA PHE A 209 2.39 8.15 -16.13
C PHE A 209 1.77 8.90 -14.95
N ILE A 210 2.21 10.15 -14.71
CA ILE A 210 1.76 11.01 -13.61
C ILE A 210 0.31 11.43 -13.82
N LYS A 211 -0.01 11.89 -15.03
CA LYS A 211 -1.35 12.30 -15.45
C LYS A 211 -2.36 11.16 -15.40
N GLY A 212 -1.93 9.93 -15.67
CA GLY A 212 -2.86 8.85 -15.95
C GLY A 212 -3.69 9.12 -17.21
N ASP A 213 -4.68 8.28 -17.43
CA ASP A 213 -5.57 8.35 -18.59
C ASP A 213 -6.97 7.82 -18.24
N LYS A 214 -8.00 8.31 -18.91
CA LYS A 214 -9.37 7.84 -18.74
C LYS A 214 -9.60 6.45 -19.33
N GLY A 215 -8.62 5.92 -20.08
CA GLY A 215 -8.75 4.68 -20.81
C GLY A 215 -9.72 4.83 -21.98
N ASP A 216 -9.74 3.80 -22.80
CA ASP A 216 -10.67 3.64 -23.91
C ASP A 216 -11.07 2.16 -24.05
N MET A 217 -11.72 1.80 -25.16
CA MET A 217 -12.11 0.39 -25.40
C MET A 217 -10.92 -0.57 -25.53
N ARG A 218 -9.70 -0.06 -25.74
CA ARG A 218 -8.46 -0.81 -26.01
C ARG A 218 -7.49 -0.79 -24.81
N ALA A 219 -7.59 0.20 -23.93
CA ALA A 219 -6.73 0.34 -22.76
C ALA A 219 -7.53 0.74 -21.51
N PRO A 220 -7.32 0.06 -20.36
CA PRO A 220 -8.02 0.42 -19.13
C PRO A 220 -7.58 1.79 -18.61
N PRO A 221 -8.46 2.51 -17.87
CA PRO A 221 -8.12 3.77 -17.23
C PRO A 221 -6.91 3.62 -16.31
N ARG A 222 -6.06 4.64 -16.31
CA ARG A 222 -4.94 4.78 -15.36
C ARG A 222 -5.21 5.96 -14.46
N ALA A 223 -5.24 5.73 -13.15
CA ALA A 223 -5.43 6.80 -12.18
C ALA A 223 -4.26 7.80 -12.18
N ASN A 224 -4.55 9.05 -11.82
CA ASN A 224 -3.56 10.03 -11.40
C ASN A 224 -2.65 9.45 -10.32
N LYS A 225 -1.35 9.80 -10.34
CA LYS A 225 -0.36 9.28 -9.38
C LYS A 225 -0.19 10.15 -8.14
N PHE A 226 -0.71 11.37 -8.20
CA PHE A 226 -0.64 12.34 -7.12
C PHE A 226 -2.02 12.79 -6.67
N ALA A 227 -2.08 13.15 -5.40
CA ALA A 227 -3.21 13.71 -4.71
C ALA A 227 -2.82 15.04 -4.06
N SER A 228 -3.64 16.06 -4.26
CA SER A 228 -3.56 17.36 -3.59
C SER A 228 -4.94 17.70 -3.00
N PHE A 229 -4.97 18.19 -1.76
CA PHE A 229 -6.19 18.50 -1.02
C PHE A 229 -6.13 19.90 -0.40
N LYS A 230 -7.12 20.75 -0.67
CA LYS A 230 -7.08 22.18 -0.32
C LYS A 230 -7.43 22.41 1.15
N ASN A 231 -8.54 21.85 1.59
CA ASN A 231 -9.03 21.86 2.96
C ASN A 231 -8.30 20.74 3.72
N GLY A 232 -7.68 21.08 4.85
CA GLY A 232 -6.81 20.17 5.60
C GLY A 232 -5.41 19.95 5.00
N LYS A 233 -5.03 20.71 3.95
CA LYS A 233 -3.70 20.79 3.31
C LYS A 233 -2.93 19.45 3.28
N ARG A 234 -3.21 18.58 2.33
CA ARG A 234 -2.46 17.32 2.18
C ARG A 234 -1.99 17.14 0.74
N PHE A 235 -0.77 16.65 0.58
CA PHE A 235 -0.22 16.27 -0.71
C PHE A 235 0.50 14.94 -0.59
N TRP A 236 0.24 14.04 -1.53
CA TRP A 236 1.00 12.80 -1.64
C TRP A 236 0.93 12.21 -3.04
N GLY A 237 1.90 11.40 -3.41
CA GLY A 237 1.85 10.59 -4.62
C GLY A 237 3.16 9.85 -4.83
N TYR A 238 3.29 9.20 -5.98
CA TYR A 238 4.48 8.42 -6.30
C TYR A 238 4.89 8.53 -7.75
N THR A 239 6.18 8.36 -8.01
CA THR A 239 6.73 8.19 -9.36
C THR A 239 6.94 6.71 -9.68
N LYS A 240 7.33 6.42 -10.92
CA LYS A 240 7.94 5.11 -11.21
C LYS A 240 9.18 4.92 -10.33
N ALA A 241 9.58 3.67 -10.14
CA ALA A 241 10.89 3.30 -9.61
C ALA A 241 11.99 3.61 -10.65
N ASP A 242 12.14 4.90 -10.94
CA ASP A 242 13.09 5.51 -11.85
C ASP A 242 13.68 6.75 -11.17
N GLU A 243 15.00 6.72 -10.93
CA GLU A 243 15.68 7.76 -10.14
C GLU A 243 15.66 9.14 -10.81
N ASN A 244 15.63 9.19 -12.14
CA ASN A 244 15.63 10.45 -12.88
C ASN A 244 14.27 11.14 -12.76
N MET A 245 13.18 10.42 -13.08
CA MET A 245 11.82 10.91 -12.90
C MET A 245 11.57 11.31 -11.44
N TYR A 246 12.02 10.51 -10.48
CA TYR A 246 11.86 10.82 -9.06
C TYR A 246 12.52 12.17 -8.68
N LYS A 247 13.77 12.40 -9.10
CA LYS A 247 14.50 13.66 -8.85
C LYS A 247 13.86 14.85 -9.56
N GLU A 248 13.42 14.67 -10.80
CA GLU A 248 12.75 15.72 -11.58
C GLU A 248 11.43 16.14 -10.93
N VAL A 249 10.60 15.17 -10.53
CA VAL A 249 9.33 15.45 -9.85
C VAL A 249 9.58 16.10 -8.49
N PHE A 250 10.55 15.61 -7.71
CA PHE A 250 10.92 16.23 -6.43
C PHE A 250 11.28 17.71 -6.60
N LYS A 251 12.13 18.03 -7.60
CA LYS A 251 12.49 19.41 -7.92
C LYS A 251 11.26 20.22 -8.36
N LYS A 252 10.44 19.66 -9.24
CA LYS A 252 9.24 20.32 -9.73
C LYS A 252 8.28 20.69 -8.60
N LEU A 253 8.07 19.80 -7.63
CA LEU A 253 7.20 20.09 -6.48
C LEU A 253 7.66 21.32 -5.69
N LYS A 254 8.98 21.48 -5.51
CA LYS A 254 9.57 22.66 -4.85
C LYS A 254 9.31 23.93 -5.66
N ASP A 255 9.51 23.87 -6.97
CA ASP A 255 9.25 24.99 -7.89
C ASP A 255 7.76 25.39 -7.91
N LEU A 256 6.87 24.40 -7.79
CA LEU A 256 5.43 24.61 -7.68
C LEU A 256 5.00 25.12 -6.29
N GLY A 257 5.91 25.15 -5.31
CA GLY A 257 5.69 25.76 -4.00
C GLY A 257 5.32 24.78 -2.89
N ILE A 258 5.51 23.48 -3.07
CA ILE A 258 5.52 22.49 -1.98
C ILE A 258 6.92 22.51 -1.37
N LYS A 259 7.10 23.25 -0.28
CA LYS A 259 8.42 23.49 0.34
C LYS A 259 8.84 22.35 1.26
N ASN A 260 7.91 21.64 1.87
CA ASN A 260 8.15 20.61 2.88
C ASN A 260 7.86 19.21 2.33
N VAL A 261 8.53 18.85 1.24
CA VAL A 261 8.45 17.50 0.66
C VAL A 261 9.24 16.51 1.52
N ILE A 262 8.55 15.50 2.06
CA ILE A 262 9.08 14.34 2.77
C ILE A 262 9.18 13.17 1.79
N LYS A 263 10.34 12.53 1.72
CA LYS A 263 10.55 11.37 0.85
C LYS A 263 10.03 10.11 1.52
N GLY A 264 9.41 9.21 0.77
CA GLY A 264 8.95 7.95 1.34
C GLY A 264 10.10 7.06 1.87
N GLU A 265 11.32 7.19 1.34
CA GLU A 265 12.50 6.58 1.95
C GLU A 265 12.81 7.14 3.35
N GLU A 266 12.60 8.44 3.58
CA GLU A 266 12.76 9.07 4.90
C GLU A 266 11.68 8.59 5.87
N VAL A 267 10.44 8.41 5.41
CA VAL A 267 9.36 7.81 6.21
C VAL A 267 9.75 6.41 6.67
N ILE A 268 10.23 5.56 5.75
CA ILE A 268 10.71 4.20 6.06
C ILE A 268 11.91 4.23 7.02
N LYS A 269 12.76 5.27 6.98
CA LYS A 269 13.96 5.37 7.82
C LYS A 269 13.70 5.91 9.21
N ASN A 270 12.85 6.92 9.32
CA ASN A 270 12.77 7.76 10.51
C ASN A 270 11.46 7.55 11.29
N GLU A 271 10.43 6.96 10.68
CA GLU A 271 9.09 6.90 11.29
C GLU A 271 8.54 5.47 11.45
N LEU A 272 8.90 4.57 10.53
CA LEU A 272 8.39 3.19 10.48
C LEU A 272 9.32 2.20 11.18
#